data_AF-A0A2T0S3T3-F1
#
_entry.id   AF-A0A2T0S3T3-F1
#
_cell.length_a   1.000
_cell.length_b   1.000
_cell.length_c   1.000
_cell.angle_alpha   90.00
_cell.angle_beta   90.00
_cell.angle_gamma   90.00
#
_symmetry.space_group_name_H-M   'P 1'
#
loop_
_entity.id
_entity.type
_entity.pdbx_description
1 polymer ?
#
loop_
_entity_poly.entity_id
_entity_poly.type
_entity_poly.pdbx_seq_one_letter_code
_entity_poly.pdbx_strand_id
1 'polypeptide(L)'
;MTTYRYRLLLGSWGISIDFVAEARPAEHGVQVTWDFDGPALDEEQMAAISAGIALRSAEILAATGGRPVDVVVRSVRYPETDYQVEGLTAAAAGWAVEHFCLPPGPPAVSFDRSRNRYVFEWPEPGR
;
A
#
# COMPACT_ATOMS: atom_id res chain seq x y z
N MET A 1 -6.73 14.36 1.03
CA MET A 1 -6.11 13.51 2.06
C MET A 1 -7.10 12.56 2.70
N THR A 2 -6.73 11.27 2.82
CA THR A 2 -7.53 10.21 3.46
C THR A 2 -6.61 9.27 4.25
N THR A 3 -7.16 8.62 5.27
CA THR A 3 -6.42 7.66 6.11
C THR A 3 -6.97 6.27 5.89
N TYR A 4 -6.09 5.32 5.57
CA TYR A 4 -6.40 3.90 5.49
C TYR A 4 -5.73 3.15 6.62
N ARG A 5 -6.45 2.19 7.21
CA ARG A 5 -5.93 1.35 8.30
C ARG A 5 -5.87 -0.09 7.86
N TYR A 6 -4.66 -0.56 7.61
CA TYR A 6 -4.41 -1.97 7.35
C TYR A 6 -4.24 -2.71 8.68
N ARG A 7 -5.00 -3.79 8.86
CA ARG A 7 -4.95 -4.65 10.04
C ARG A 7 -5.02 -6.11 9.60
N LEU A 8 -4.08 -6.93 10.06
CA LEU A 8 -4.03 -8.36 9.77
C LEU A 8 -3.68 -9.12 11.04
N LEU A 9 -4.47 -10.15 11.38
CA LEU A 9 -4.17 -11.03 12.51
C LEU A 9 -4.59 -12.46 12.17
N LEU A 10 -3.62 -13.29 11.78
CA LEU A 10 -3.81 -14.72 11.49
C LEU A 10 -2.84 -15.64 12.26
N GLY A 11 -1.90 -15.06 13.00
CA GLY A 11 -0.83 -15.76 13.70
C GLY A 11 -0.68 -15.36 15.17
N SER A 12 0.52 -15.59 15.70
CA SER A 12 0.93 -15.24 17.08
C SER A 12 1.15 -13.74 17.30
N TRP A 13 1.25 -12.97 16.22
CA TRP A 13 1.37 -11.50 16.18
C TRP A 13 0.64 -10.98 14.93
N GLY A 14 0.37 -9.68 14.84
CA GLY A 14 -0.41 -9.07 13.75
C GLY A 14 0.37 -8.00 12.98
N ILE A 15 -0.17 -7.55 11.84
CA ILE A 15 0.32 -6.37 11.14
C ILE A 15 -0.67 -5.23 11.33
N SER A 16 -0.15 -4.06 11.71
CA SER A 16 -0.95 -2.86 11.94
C SER A 16 -0.28 -1.63 11.33
N ILE A 17 -0.85 -1.09 10.26
CA ILE A 17 -0.31 0.08 9.55
C ILE A 17 -1.41 1.11 9.36
N ASP A 18 -1.12 2.35 9.74
CA ASP A 18 -1.91 3.53 9.38
C ASP A 18 -1.19 4.23 8.22
N PHE A 19 -1.88 4.32 7.10
CA PHE A 19 -1.37 4.88 5.85
C PHE A 19 -2.16 6.14 5.50
N VAL A 20 -1.50 7.28 5.38
CA VAL A 20 -2.12 8.57 5.05
C VAL A 20 -1.56 9.05 3.73
N ALA A 21 -2.45 9.24 2.75
CA ALA A 21 -2.08 9.71 1.43
C ALA A 21 -3.21 10.52 0.80
N GLU A 22 -2.89 11.14 -0.34
CA GLU A 22 -3.84 11.81 -1.21
C GLU A 22 -3.49 11.65 -2.68
N ALA A 23 -4.52 11.65 -3.51
CA ALA A 23 -4.37 11.70 -4.96
C ALA A 23 -4.35 13.15 -5.46
N ARG A 24 -3.45 13.45 -6.39
CA ARG A 24 -3.36 14.71 -7.12
C ARG A 24 -3.27 14.45 -8.63
N PRO A 25 -3.67 15.40 -9.48
CA PRO A 25 -3.35 15.32 -10.91
C PRO A 25 -1.84 15.23 -11.13
N ALA A 26 -1.41 14.36 -12.04
CA ALA A 26 -0.02 14.26 -12.48
C ALA A 26 0.12 14.62 -13.97
N GLU A 27 1.36 14.64 -14.44
CA GLU A 27 1.67 14.75 -15.86
C GLU A 27 1.67 13.39 -16.57
N HIS A 28 2.11 12.33 -15.90
CA HIS A 28 2.33 11.02 -16.52
C HIS A 28 1.94 9.86 -15.58
N GLY A 29 1.17 8.91 -16.11
CA GLY A 29 0.86 7.64 -15.47
C GLY A 29 0.36 7.73 -14.03
N VAL A 30 0.61 6.67 -13.25
CA VAL A 30 0.43 6.67 -11.80
C VAL A 30 1.81 6.71 -11.18
N GLN A 31 2.06 7.69 -10.32
CA GLN A 31 3.33 7.85 -9.62
C GLN A 31 3.11 8.04 -8.12
N VAL A 32 4.18 7.87 -7.36
CA VAL A 32 4.19 8.06 -5.90
C VAL A 32 5.20 9.15 -5.57
N THR A 33 4.76 10.13 -4.79
CA THR A 33 5.62 11.19 -4.26
C THR A 33 5.55 11.22 -2.75
N TRP A 34 6.61 11.76 -2.15
CA TRP A 34 6.84 11.71 -0.71
C TRP A 34 6.78 13.13 -0.16
N ASP A 35 5.81 13.40 0.71
CA ASP A 35 5.65 14.68 1.40
C ASP A 35 5.37 14.37 2.88
N PHE A 36 6.40 13.81 3.52
CA PHE A 36 6.33 13.22 4.86
C PHE A 36 6.41 14.26 5.96
N ASP A 37 5.46 14.17 6.88
CA ASP A 37 5.52 14.76 8.21
C ASP A 37 5.72 13.63 9.23
N GLY A 38 6.97 13.14 9.36
CA GLY A 38 7.31 11.99 10.20
C GLY A 38 8.74 11.46 10.04
N PRO A 39 9.05 10.30 10.65
CA PRO A 39 10.33 9.61 10.45
C PRO A 39 10.57 9.31 8.97
N ALA A 40 11.82 9.45 8.53
CA ALA A 40 12.18 9.10 7.16
C ALA A 40 11.94 7.61 6.91
N LEU A 41 11.30 7.29 5.78
CA LEU A 41 11.24 5.92 5.29
C LEU A 41 12.57 5.55 4.63
N ASP A 42 13.00 4.32 4.82
CA ASP A 42 14.13 3.76 4.07
C ASP A 42 13.71 3.35 2.64
N GLU A 43 14.70 2.95 1.85
CA GLU A 43 14.50 2.56 0.45
C GLU A 43 13.61 1.33 0.29
N GLU A 44 13.70 0.35 1.19
CA GLU A 44 12.88 -0.87 1.16
C GLU A 44 11.41 -0.53 1.41
N GLN A 45 11.15 0.37 2.35
CA GLN A 45 9.82 0.85 2.69
C GLN A 45 9.20 1.67 1.54
N MET A 46 9.97 2.58 0.95
CA MET A 46 9.53 3.36 -0.20
C MET A 46 9.24 2.45 -1.40
N ALA A 47 10.06 1.44 -1.64
CA ALA A 47 9.85 0.44 -2.69
C ALA A 47 8.57 -0.39 -2.42
N ALA A 48 8.35 -0.83 -1.19
CA ALA A 48 7.17 -1.61 -0.81
C ALA A 48 5.86 -0.82 -1.01
N ILE A 49 5.83 0.45 -0.63
CA ILE A 49 4.68 1.33 -0.85
C ILE A 49 4.45 1.54 -2.35
N SER A 50 5.51 1.85 -3.10
CA SER A 50 5.44 2.07 -4.55
C SER A 50 4.91 0.83 -5.26
N ALA A 51 5.35 -0.36 -4.86
CA ALA A 51 4.84 -1.62 -5.38
C ALA A 51 3.33 -1.79 -5.11
N GLY A 52 2.85 -1.43 -3.92
CA GLY A 52 1.44 -1.51 -3.57
C GLY A 52 0.55 -0.62 -4.45
N ILE A 53 1.01 0.59 -4.78
CA ILE A 53 0.32 1.47 -5.74
C ILE A 53 0.43 0.94 -7.16
N ALA A 54 1.61 0.46 -7.56
CA ALA A 54 1.84 -0.10 -8.90
C ALA A 54 0.93 -1.30 -9.22
N LEU A 55 0.67 -2.16 -8.24
CA LEU A 55 -0.30 -3.27 -8.34
C LEU A 55 -1.71 -2.82 -8.72
N ARG A 56 -2.04 -1.54 -8.52
CA ARG A 56 -3.36 -0.94 -8.81
C ARG A 56 -3.33 0.12 -9.90
N SER A 57 -2.18 0.34 -10.53
CA SER A 57 -1.99 1.45 -11.46
C SER A 57 -2.98 1.43 -12.63
N ALA A 58 -3.24 0.24 -13.21
CA ALA A 58 -4.20 0.08 -14.30
C ALA A 58 -5.63 0.41 -13.87
N GLU A 59 -6.06 -0.08 -12.70
CA GLU A 59 -7.39 0.18 -12.16
C GLU A 59 -7.55 1.64 -11.73
N ILE A 60 -6.51 2.27 -11.16
CA ILE A 60 -6.49 3.69 -10.84
C ILE A 60 -6.70 4.52 -12.11
N LEU A 61 -5.94 4.25 -13.18
CA LEU A 61 -6.10 4.97 -14.45
C LEU A 61 -7.50 4.75 -15.04
N ALA A 62 -8.02 3.52 -14.99
CA ALA A 62 -9.38 3.25 -15.45
C ALA A 62 -10.42 4.07 -14.65
N ALA A 63 -10.29 4.09 -13.32
CA ALA A 63 -11.18 4.83 -12.42
C ALA A 63 -11.09 6.36 -12.60
N THR A 64 -9.94 6.89 -13.02
CA THR A 64 -9.77 8.33 -13.28
C THR A 64 -10.11 8.74 -14.71
N GLY A 65 -10.51 7.80 -15.58
CA GLY A 65 -10.77 8.07 -17.00
C GLY A 65 -9.50 8.30 -17.81
N GLY A 66 -8.41 7.63 -17.44
CA GLY A 66 -7.08 7.71 -18.07
C GLY A 66 -6.26 8.94 -17.64
N ARG A 67 -6.75 9.73 -16.68
CA ARG A 67 -6.02 10.90 -16.19
C ARG A 67 -4.86 10.46 -15.29
N PRO A 68 -3.63 10.95 -15.52
CA PRO A 68 -2.50 10.68 -14.65
C PRO A 68 -2.74 11.10 -13.20
N VAL A 69 -2.20 10.33 -12.27
CA VAL A 69 -2.37 10.52 -10.83
C VAL A 69 -1.03 10.47 -10.11
N ASP A 70 -0.83 11.43 -9.23
CA ASP A 70 0.24 11.44 -8.25
C ASP A 70 -0.34 11.05 -6.88
N VAL A 71 0.16 9.96 -6.31
CA VAL A 71 -0.17 9.53 -4.95
C VAL A 71 0.86 10.13 -4.00
N VAL A 72 0.46 11.18 -3.30
CA VAL A 72 1.32 11.87 -2.32
C VAL A 72 1.17 11.18 -0.98
N VAL A 73 2.23 10.51 -0.53
CA VAL A 73 2.28 9.84 0.78
C VAL A 73 2.69 10.85 1.85
N ARG A 74 1.87 10.96 2.90
CA ARG A 74 1.99 11.96 3.97
C ARG A 74 2.53 11.40 5.27
N SER A 75 2.08 10.21 5.64
CA SER A 75 2.46 9.58 6.89
C SER A 75 2.21 8.09 6.80
N VAL A 76 3.12 7.33 7.40
CA VAL A 76 2.99 5.89 7.62
C VAL A 76 3.35 5.63 9.07
N ARG A 77 2.46 4.96 9.81
CA ARG A 77 2.69 4.63 11.23
C ARG A 77 2.39 3.17 11.46
N TYR A 78 3.26 2.50 12.21
CA TYR A 78 3.10 1.11 12.58
C TYR A 78 3.78 0.86 13.94
N PRO A 79 3.28 -0.06 14.77
CA PRO A 79 4.04 -0.57 15.91
C PRO A 79 5.19 -1.43 15.39
N GLU A 80 6.41 -1.22 15.89
CA GLU A 80 7.57 -2.02 15.46
C GLU A 80 7.39 -3.53 15.74
N THR A 81 6.65 -3.88 16.78
CA THR A 81 6.34 -5.29 17.12
C THR A 81 5.37 -5.96 16.16
N ASP A 82 4.63 -5.15 15.39
CA ASP A 82 3.55 -5.56 14.49
C ASP A 82 3.91 -5.19 13.03
N TYR A 83 5.21 -5.21 12.70
CA TYR A 83 5.72 -4.71 11.43
C TYR A 83 6.27 -5.84 10.55
N GLN A 84 5.84 -5.80 9.30
CA GLN A 84 6.46 -6.52 8.18
C GLN A 84 6.39 -5.61 6.95
N VAL A 85 7.46 -5.53 6.17
CA VAL A 85 7.54 -4.62 5.03
C VAL A 85 6.45 -4.91 3.98
N GLU A 86 6.08 -6.17 3.77
CA GLU A 86 4.97 -6.58 2.90
C GLU A 86 3.62 -6.00 3.35
N GLY A 87 3.47 -5.70 4.63
CA GLY A 87 2.33 -4.97 5.16
C GLY A 87 2.18 -3.58 4.55
N LEU A 88 3.29 -2.90 4.21
CA LEU A 88 3.25 -1.58 3.57
C LEU A 88 2.70 -1.68 2.14
N THR A 89 3.11 -2.71 1.40
CA THR A 89 2.55 -3.00 0.07
C THR A 89 1.06 -3.26 0.16
N ALA A 90 0.61 -4.07 1.12
CA ALA A 90 -0.81 -4.33 1.33
C ALA A 90 -1.59 -3.08 1.77
N ALA A 91 -1.00 -2.24 2.64
CA ALA A 91 -1.62 -1.00 3.10
C ALA A 91 -1.79 0.02 1.97
N ALA A 92 -0.77 0.21 1.13
CA ALA A 92 -0.83 1.12 -0.01
C ALA A 92 -1.83 0.64 -1.07
N ALA A 93 -1.83 -0.66 -1.40
CA ALA A 93 -2.80 -1.25 -2.32
C ALA A 93 -4.23 -1.16 -1.78
N GLY A 94 -4.42 -1.40 -0.48
CA GLY A 94 -5.71 -1.27 0.20
C GLY A 94 -6.22 0.18 0.24
N TRP A 95 -5.33 1.15 0.48
CA TRP A 95 -5.65 2.56 0.38
C TRP A 95 -6.14 2.92 -1.02
N ALA A 96 -5.47 2.45 -2.08
CA ALA A 96 -5.89 2.72 -3.45
C ALA A 96 -7.28 2.14 -3.75
N VAL A 97 -7.56 0.92 -3.28
CA VAL A 97 -8.88 0.28 -3.42
C VAL A 97 -9.98 1.15 -2.80
N GLU A 98 -9.78 1.62 -1.57
CA GLU A 98 -10.77 2.46 -0.89
C GLU A 98 -10.88 3.86 -1.53
N HIS A 99 -9.75 4.51 -1.80
CA HIS A 99 -9.71 5.89 -2.28
C HIS A 99 -10.32 6.07 -3.67
N PHE A 100 -10.08 5.12 -4.58
CA PHE A 100 -10.58 5.16 -5.97
C PHE A 100 -11.81 4.27 -6.19
N CYS A 101 -12.38 3.69 -5.14
CA CYS A 101 -13.51 2.75 -5.22
C CYS A 101 -13.24 1.58 -6.18
N LEU A 102 -12.02 1.01 -6.15
CA LEU A 102 -11.62 -0.07 -7.04
C LEU A 102 -12.25 -1.41 -6.59
N PRO A 103 -12.31 -2.42 -7.47
CA PRO A 103 -12.67 -3.77 -7.07
C PRO A 103 -11.78 -4.27 -5.93
N PRO A 104 -12.36 -4.90 -4.88
CA PRO A 104 -11.58 -5.47 -3.81
C PRO A 104 -10.73 -6.62 -4.32
N GLY A 105 -9.52 -6.77 -3.77
CA GLY A 105 -8.69 -7.92 -4.08
C GLY A 105 -7.34 -7.85 -3.38
N PRO A 106 -7.26 -7.86 -2.04
CA PRO A 106 -5.95 -7.98 -1.41
C PRO A 106 -5.28 -9.28 -1.89
N PRO A 107 -3.93 -9.34 -1.86
CA PRO A 107 -3.23 -10.61 -2.03
C PRO A 107 -3.81 -11.65 -1.05
N ALA A 108 -3.83 -12.93 -1.43
CA ALA A 108 -4.09 -13.97 -0.45
C ALA A 108 -2.96 -13.93 0.59
N VAL A 109 -3.31 -13.89 1.88
CA VAL A 109 -2.33 -13.83 2.96
C VAL A 109 -2.48 -15.05 3.85
N SER A 110 -1.35 -15.70 4.13
CA SER A 110 -1.26 -16.82 5.06
C SER A 110 -0.18 -16.56 6.11
N PHE A 111 -0.22 -17.31 7.21
CA PHE A 111 0.78 -17.23 8.26
C PHE A 111 1.65 -18.49 8.26
N ASP A 112 2.93 -18.33 7.92
CA ASP A 112 3.93 -19.39 8.02
C ASP A 112 4.44 -19.48 9.45
N ARG A 113 3.97 -20.48 10.19
CA ARG A 113 4.39 -20.75 11.57
C ARG A 113 5.86 -21.16 11.68
N SER A 114 6.43 -21.78 10.65
CA SER A 114 7.82 -22.25 10.67
C SER A 114 8.81 -21.08 10.62
N ARG A 115 8.43 -20.01 9.92
CA ARG A 115 9.19 -18.77 9.81
C ARG A 115 8.69 -17.66 10.74
N ASN A 116 7.58 -17.91 11.44
CA ASN A 116 6.85 -16.94 12.25
C ASN A 116 6.55 -15.65 11.46
N ARG A 117 6.14 -15.77 10.18
CA ARG A 117 6.03 -14.66 9.23
C ARG A 117 4.76 -14.74 8.38
N TYR A 118 4.22 -13.59 7.98
CA TYR A 118 3.13 -13.52 7.00
C TYR A 118 3.66 -13.67 5.58
N VAL A 119 2.97 -14.47 4.77
CA VAL A 119 3.27 -14.72 3.36
C VAL A 119 2.14 -14.14 2.53
N PHE A 120 2.50 -13.24 1.62
CA PHE A 120 1.58 -12.54 0.73
C PHE A 120 1.72 -13.09 -0.68
N GLU A 121 0.59 -13.49 -1.27
CA GLU A 121 0.51 -13.93 -2.66
C GLU A 121 0.05 -12.76 -3.53
N TRP A 122 1.04 -12.06 -4.10
CA TRP A 122 0.77 -10.90 -4.95
C TRP A 122 0.31 -11.35 -6.34
N PRO A 123 -0.72 -10.69 -6.92
CA PRO A 123 -0.98 -10.84 -8.34
C PRO A 123 0.21 -10.28 -9.13
N GLU A 124 0.48 -10.81 -10.31
CA GLU A 124 1.50 -10.22 -11.18
C GLU A 124 1.15 -8.74 -11.45
N PRO A 125 2.14 -7.83 -11.45
CA PRO A 125 1.87 -6.43 -11.77
C PRO A 125 1.25 -6.36 -13.17
N GLY A 126 0.09 -5.69 -13.28
CA GLY A 126 -0.56 -5.46 -14.57
C GLY A 126 0.41 -4.79 -15.54
N ARG A 127 0.68 -5.45 -16.66
CA ARG A 127 1.53 -4.98 -17.76
C ARG A 127 0.84 -3.90 -18.58
#